data_AF-A0AAU7RCB3-F1
#
_entry.id   AF-A0AAU7RCB3-F1
#
_cell.length_a   1.000
_cell.length_b   1.000
_cell.length_c   1.000
_cell.angle_alpha   90.00
_cell.angle_beta   90.00
_cell.angle_gamma   90.00
#
_symmetry.space_group_name_H-M   'P 1'
#
loop_
_entity.id
_entity.type
_entity.pdbx_description
1 polymer ?
#
loop_
_entity_poly.entity_id
_entity_poly.type
_entity_poly.pdbx_seq_one_letter_code
_entity_poly.pdbx_strand_id
1 'polypeptide(L)' 'MENESTLEHETTLEHALDVAKANHKQAQKLLDQAVKANAAGDVSDERVAQLRTLLEVAADDLRRVMREQ' A
#
# COMPACT_ATOMS: atom_id res chain seq x y z
N MET A 1 -18.85 -8.77 30.24
CA MET A 1 -18.67 -8.80 28.78
C MET A 1 -17.54 -7.83 28.47
N GLU A 2 -16.29 -8.29 28.54
CA GLU A 2 -15.09 -7.45 28.25
C GLU A 2 -14.17 -8.11 27.21
N ASN A 3 -14.49 -9.32 26.73
CA ASN A 3 -13.63 -10.11 25.85
C ASN A 3 -13.96 -10.01 24.35
N GLU A 4 -15.13 -9.48 23.98
CA GLU A 4 -15.52 -9.37 22.57
C GLU A 4 -14.84 -8.17 21.88
N SER A 5 -14.64 -7.06 22.60
CA SER A 5 -14.07 -5.83 22.04
C SER A 5 -12.59 -5.96 21.70
N THR A 6 -11.78 -6.59 22.55
CA THR A 6 -10.34 -6.81 22.31
C THR A 6 -10.09 -7.76 21.14
N LEU A 7 -10.87 -8.83 21.03
CA LEU A 7 -10.74 -9.81 19.94
C LEU A 7 -11.13 -9.22 18.56
N GLU A 8 -12.16 -8.38 18.53
CA GLU A 8 -12.57 -7.66 17.30
C GLU A 8 -11.50 -6.65 16.83
N HIS A 9 -10.84 -5.95 17.76
CA HIS A 9 -9.75 -5.01 17.41
C HIS A 9 -8.50 -5.73 16.90
N GLU A 10 -8.12 -6.85 17.51
CA GLU A 10 -6.96 -7.65 17.07
C GLU A 10 -7.18 -8.21 15.65
N THR A 11 -8.36 -8.74 15.36
CA THR A 11 -8.71 -9.27 14.02
C THR A 11 -8.83 -8.19 12.94
N THR A 12 -9.24 -6.96 13.31
CA THR A 12 -9.27 -5.83 12.36
C THR A 12 -7.89 -5.22 12.11
N LEU A 13 -7.01 -5.16 13.11
CA LEU A 13 -5.63 -4.69 12.95
C LEU A 13 -4.78 -5.64 12.11
N GLU A 14 -4.90 -6.96 12.33
CA GLU A 14 -4.24 -7.96 11.49
C GLU A 14 -4.71 -7.86 10.03
N HIS A 15 -6.03 -7.71 9.81
CA HIS A 15 -6.59 -7.50 8.48
C HIS A 15 -6.09 -6.20 7.83
N ALA A 16 -6.05 -5.09 8.59
CA ALA A 16 -5.54 -3.81 8.11
C ALA A 16 -4.06 -3.92 7.69
N LEU A 17 -3.26 -4.68 8.44
CA LEU A 17 -1.84 -4.88 8.12
C LEU A 17 -1.68 -5.67 6.81
N ASP A 18 -2.47 -6.71 6.61
CA ASP A 18 -2.43 -7.50 5.38
C ASP A 18 -2.88 -6.69 4.16
N VAL A 19 -3.93 -5.88 4.31
CA VAL A 19 -4.38 -4.94 3.27
C VAL A 19 -3.29 -3.91 2.96
N ALA A 20 -2.67 -3.31 3.97
CA ALA A 20 -1.60 -2.32 3.77
C ALA A 20 -0.38 -2.94 3.06
N LYS A 21 0.02 -4.16 3.42
CA LYS A 21 1.09 -4.92 2.73
C LYS A 21 0.73 -5.19 1.26
N ALA A 22 -0.50 -5.64 1.00
CA ALA A 22 -0.98 -5.93 -0.34
C ALA A 22 -1.01 -4.66 -1.20
N ASN A 23 -1.48 -3.54 -0.65
CA ASN A 23 -1.52 -2.25 -1.33
C ASN A 23 -0.12 -1.74 -1.68
N HIS A 24 0.82 -1.77 -0.73
CA HIS A 24 2.21 -1.38 -0.98
C HIS A 24 2.84 -2.23 -2.08
N LYS A 25 2.66 -3.55 -2.03
CA LYS A 25 3.18 -4.47 -3.05
C LYS A 25 2.60 -4.19 -4.43
N GLN A 26 1.30 -3.91 -4.51
CA GLN A 26 0.64 -3.61 -5.77
C GLN A 26 1.07 -2.25 -6.34
N ALA A 27 1.23 -1.23 -5.50
CA ALA A 27 1.74 0.08 -5.91
C ALA A 27 3.16 -0.03 -6.48
N GLN A 28 4.04 -0.81 -5.84
CA GLN A 28 5.39 -1.06 -6.34
C GLN A 28 5.35 -1.75 -7.72
N LYS A 29 4.51 -2.79 -7.88
CA LYS A 29 4.37 -3.51 -9.15
C LYS A 29 3.88 -2.59 -10.27
N LEU A 30 2.90 -1.73 -9.99
CA LEU A 30 2.39 -0.75 -10.95
C LEU A 30 3.48 0.24 -11.36
N LEU A 31 4.27 0.74 -10.41
CA LEU A 31 5.38 1.64 -10.71
C LEU A 31 6.44 0.96 -11.57
N ASP A 32 6.84 -0.26 -11.24
CA ASP A 32 7.83 -1.02 -12.02
C ASP A 32 7.37 -1.26 -13.46
N GLN A 33 6.08 -1.56 -13.64
CA GLN A 33 5.47 -1.70 -14.97
C GLN A 33 5.43 -0.38 -15.71
N ALA A 34 5.06 0.71 -15.05
CA ALA A 34 4.99 2.04 -15.65
C ALA A 34 6.36 2.57 -16.06
N VAL A 35 7.42 2.32 -15.28
CA VAL A 35 8.79 2.69 -15.66
C VAL A 35 9.23 1.95 -16.92
N LYS A 36 8.89 0.65 -17.04
CA LYS A 36 9.19 -0.13 -18.25
C LYS A 36 8.40 0.38 -19.46
N ALA A 37 7.10 0.65 -19.28
CA ALA A 37 6.23 1.15 -20.33
C ALA A 37 6.57 2.59 -20.77
N ASN A 38 7.05 3.42 -19.85
CA ASN A 38 7.53 4.76 -20.13
C ASN A 38 8.80 4.75 -21.00
N ALA A 39 9.72 3.80 -20.76
CA ALA A 39 10.87 3.60 -21.64
C ALA A 39 10.49 3.20 -23.08
N ALA A 40 9.33 2.58 -23.27
CA ALA A 40 8.76 2.28 -24.57
C ALA A 40 7.92 3.43 -25.17
N GLY A 41 7.66 4.50 -24.41
CA GLY A 41 6.81 5.61 -24.79
C GLY A 41 5.30 5.38 -24.60
N ASP A 42 4.90 4.22 -24.04
CA ASP A 42 3.49 3.86 -23.84
C ASP A 42 2.85 4.57 -22.63
N VAL A 43 3.67 5.13 -21.74
CA VAL A 43 3.25 5.80 -20.51
C VAL A 43 4.01 7.12 -20.35
N SER A 44 3.30 8.20 -20.00
CA SER A 44 3.91 9.50 -19.77
C SER A 44 4.72 9.56 -18.47
N ASP A 45 5.70 10.46 -18.41
CA ASP A 45 6.46 10.74 -17.17
C ASP A 45 5.55 11.17 -16.02
N GLU A 46 4.48 11.92 -16.32
CA GLU A 46 3.46 12.32 -15.35
C GLU A 46 2.80 11.10 -14.70
N ARG A 47 2.45 10.07 -15.48
CA ARG A 47 1.83 8.86 -14.95
C ARG A 47 2.80 8.07 -14.07
N VAL A 48 4.09 8.03 -14.43
CA VAL A 48 5.13 7.44 -13.59
C VAL A 48 5.24 8.21 -12.27
N ALA A 49 5.21 9.55 -12.30
CA ALA A 49 5.24 10.38 -11.11
C ALA A 49 4.03 10.13 -10.19
N GLN A 50 2.82 10.03 -10.75
CA GLN A 50 1.61 9.70 -9.99
C GLN A 50 1.72 8.34 -9.29
N LEU A 51 2.30 7.33 -9.95
CA LEU A 51 2.50 6.01 -9.36
C LEU A 51 3.60 5.99 -8.30
N ARG A 52 4.60 6.87 -8.40
CA ARG A 52 5.58 7.10 -7.32
C ARG A 52 4.90 7.67 -6.08
N THR A 53 4.07 8.71 -6.23
CA THR A 53 3.30 9.26 -5.11
C THR A 53 2.37 8.23 -4.49
N LEU A 54 1.72 7.38 -5.30
CA LEU A 54 0.88 6.30 -4.78
C LEU A 54 1.68 5.32 -3.90
N LEU A 55 2.88 4.93 -4.33
CA LEU A 55 3.76 4.06 -3.56
C LEU A 55 4.19 4.71 -2.24
N GLU A 56 4.50 6.01 -2.25
CA GLU A 56 4.85 6.76 -1.04
C GLU A 56 3.70 6.75 -0.03
N VAL A 57 2.47 7.03 -0.49
CA VAL A 57 1.26 6.99 0.36
C VAL A 57 1.03 5.58 0.92
N ALA A 58 1.13 4.54 0.10
CA ALA A 58 0.98 3.16 0.57
C ALA A 58 2.06 2.75 1.57
N ALA A 59 3.28 3.27 1.43
CA ALA A 59 4.36 3.04 2.37
C ALA A 59 4.13 3.78 3.71
N ASP A 60 3.58 4.99 3.67
CA ASP A 60 3.16 5.72 4.88
C ASP A 60 2.04 4.98 5.62
N ASP A 61 1.05 4.49 4.89
CA ASP A 61 -0.08 3.74 5.46
C ASP A 61 0.41 2.45 6.14
N LEU A 62 1.24 1.66 5.45
CA LEU A 62 1.85 0.47 6.03
C LEU A 62 2.67 0.79 7.30
N ARG A 63 3.42 1.89 7.31
CA ARG A 63 4.16 2.33 8.50
C ARG A 63 3.25 2.70 9.67
N ARG A 64 2.08 3.29 9.41
CA ARG A 64 1.11 3.62 10.46
C ARG A 64 0.53 2.36 11.07
N VAL A 65 0.03 1.45 10.24
CA VAL A 65 -0.55 0.18 10.71
C VAL A 65 0.47 -0.66 11.47
N MET A 66 1.73 -0.71 11.01
CA MET A 66 2.81 -1.42 11.74
C MET A 66 3.18 -0.79 13.09
N ARG A 67 2.87 0.49 13.34
CA ARG A 67 3.10 1.15 14.63
C ARG A 67 1.93 0.97 15.60
N GLU A 68 0.76 0.62 15.09
CA GLU A 68 -0.48 0.41 15.85
C GLU A 68 -0.69 -1.05 16.28
N GLN A 69 0.12 -1.99 15.76
CA GLN A 69 0.27 -3.39 16.22
C GLN A 69 1.16 -3.47 17.47
#